data_AF-A0AA37QGY6-F1
#
_entry.id   AF-A0AA37QGY6-F1
#
_cell.length_a   1.000
_cell.length_b   1.000
_cell.length_c   1.000
_cell.angle_alpha   90.00
_cell.angle_beta   90.00
_cell.angle_gamma   90.00
#
_symmetry.space_group_name_H-M   'P 1'
#
loop_
_entity.id
_entity.type
_entity.pdbx_description
1 polymer ?
#
loop_
_entity_poly.entity_id
_entity_poly.type
_entity_poly.pdbx_seq_one_letter_code
_entity_poly.pdbx_strand_id
1 'polypeptide(L)'
;MLDRFLHWLGGVQPEPATERYEVRGIAVDVENTRPDIATVDVLERLDEALALIETYQPWRLAHLRRDLARIRVARFACRGAFFADDRTCLTELTFLARRDITAAPVASSILHEGMHARVHAMGVRRDAVGLAREERLCRRVELEFGQALPPALGAPVVERALATLQMADADVAPAIDWNVAASRIDAVDRASG
;
A
#
# COMPACT_ATOMS: atom_id res chain seq x y z
N MET A 1 11.89 57.99 8.66
CA MET A 1 13.11 57.22 8.97
C MET A 1 12.66 55.80 9.21
N LEU A 2 12.64 54.98 8.17
CA LEU A 2 13.78 54.17 7.68
C LEU A 2 13.78 52.79 8.36
N ASP A 3 13.17 51.85 7.63
CA ASP A 3 13.80 50.63 7.12
C ASP A 3 14.39 49.52 8.01
N ARG A 4 13.93 48.32 7.62
CA ARG A 4 14.68 47.08 7.31
C ARG A 4 14.76 45.94 8.33
N PHE A 5 13.94 44.92 8.01
CA PHE A 5 14.35 43.55 7.63
C PHE A 5 15.19 42.73 8.62
N LEU A 6 14.61 41.61 9.06
CA LEU A 6 15.17 40.29 8.71
C LEU A 6 14.03 39.28 8.50
N HIS A 7 13.93 38.87 7.23
CA HIS A 7 13.17 37.76 6.69
C HIS A 7 13.69 36.44 7.27
N TRP A 8 12.81 35.57 7.73
CA TRP A 8 13.02 34.12 7.65
C TRP A 8 11.80 33.49 6.96
N LEU A 9 11.94 33.33 5.65
CA LEU A 9 11.10 32.48 4.82
C LEU A 9 11.52 31.02 5.04
N GLY A 10 10.97 30.38 6.07
CA GLY A 10 10.91 28.93 6.15
C GLY A 10 9.51 28.52 5.72
N GLY A 11 9.31 28.31 4.42
CA GLY A 11 8.01 27.98 3.85
C GLY A 11 7.38 26.80 4.59
N VAL A 12 6.27 27.04 5.29
CA VAL A 12 5.33 25.97 5.61
C VAL A 12 4.84 25.48 4.26
N GLN A 13 5.38 24.35 3.80
CA GLN A 13 4.80 23.62 2.69
C GLN A 13 3.33 23.39 3.07
N PRO A 14 2.35 23.79 2.25
CA PRO A 14 0.96 23.46 2.55
C PRO A 14 0.89 21.94 2.74
N GLU A 15 0.26 21.48 3.82
CA GLU A 15 0.01 20.05 3.95
C GLU A 15 -0.70 19.56 2.68
N PRO A 16 -0.25 18.43 2.09
CA PRO A 16 -0.87 17.93 0.87
C PRO A 16 -2.36 17.78 1.12
N ALA A 17 -3.18 18.44 0.29
CA ALA A 17 -4.62 18.34 0.42
C ALA A 17 -5.02 16.89 0.19
N THR A 18 -5.68 16.27 1.17
CA THR A 18 -6.27 14.95 1.00
C THR A 18 -7.48 15.05 0.08
N GLU A 19 -7.38 14.46 -1.10
CA GLU A 19 -8.48 14.33 -2.05
C GLU A 19 -9.23 13.01 -1.81
N ARG A 20 -10.56 13.01 -1.93
CA ARG A 20 -11.40 11.83 -1.66
C ARG A 20 -12.13 11.36 -2.91
N TYR A 21 -12.11 10.05 -3.13
CA TYR A 21 -12.70 9.37 -4.27
C TYR A 21 -13.37 8.07 -3.85
N GLU A 22 -14.02 7.42 -4.82
CA GLU A 22 -14.46 6.04 -4.70
C GLU A 22 -14.00 5.28 -5.94
N VAL A 23 -13.35 4.13 -5.74
CA VAL A 23 -12.88 3.27 -6.82
C VAL A 23 -13.45 1.87 -6.59
N ARG A 24 -14.26 1.40 -7.55
CA ARG A 24 -14.93 0.08 -7.50
C ARG A 24 -15.64 -0.19 -6.16
N GLY A 25 -16.31 0.81 -5.59
CA GLY A 25 -17.07 0.68 -4.34
C GLY A 25 -16.22 0.66 -3.07
N ILE A 26 -14.96 1.12 -3.15
CA ILE A 26 -14.08 1.31 -1.99
C ILE A 26 -13.75 2.80 -1.90
N ALA A 27 -13.92 3.40 -0.71
CA ALA A 27 -13.51 4.79 -0.47
C ALA A 27 -11.98 4.92 -0.59
N VAL A 28 -11.51 5.97 -1.24
CA VAL A 28 -10.09 6.21 -1.49
C VAL A 28 -9.72 7.63 -1.07
N ASP A 29 -8.75 7.78 -0.18
CA ASP A 29 -8.14 9.05 0.16
C ASP A 29 -6.76 9.13 -0.51
N VAL A 30 -6.47 10.20 -1.25
CA VAL A 30 -5.17 10.42 -1.91
C VAL A 30 -4.48 11.62 -1.30
N GLU A 31 -3.28 11.40 -0.79
CA GLU A 31 -2.34 12.42 -0.34
C GLU A 31 -1.15 12.44 -1.31
N ASN A 32 -1.32 13.17 -2.41
CA ASN A 32 -0.32 13.23 -3.45
C ASN A 32 0.73 14.32 -3.14
N THR A 33 1.89 13.92 -2.63
CA THR A 33 3.03 14.81 -2.37
C THR A 33 4.02 14.88 -3.53
N ARG A 34 3.75 14.21 -4.66
CA ARG A 34 4.66 14.11 -5.81
C ARG A 34 4.10 14.89 -7.01
N PRO A 35 4.61 16.11 -7.29
CA PRO A 35 4.08 16.95 -8.36
C PRO A 35 4.33 16.37 -9.76
N ASP A 36 5.29 15.45 -9.90
CA ASP A 36 5.58 14.70 -11.13
C ASP A 36 4.62 13.53 -11.38
N ILE A 37 3.70 13.24 -10.45
CA ILE A 37 2.71 12.18 -10.56
C ILE A 37 1.32 12.81 -10.56
N ALA A 38 0.56 12.67 -11.64
CA ALA A 38 -0.82 13.16 -11.67
C ALA A 38 -1.74 12.25 -10.85
N THR A 39 -2.61 12.84 -10.01
CA THR A 39 -3.58 12.07 -9.20
C THR A 39 -4.51 11.20 -10.05
N VAL A 40 -4.84 11.63 -11.27
CA VAL A 40 -5.65 10.82 -12.20
C VAL A 40 -4.95 9.52 -12.58
N ASP A 41 -3.65 9.56 -12.87
CA ASP A 41 -2.88 8.36 -13.24
C ASP A 41 -2.82 7.36 -12.08
N VAL A 42 -2.76 7.86 -10.84
CA VAL A 42 -2.80 7.06 -9.61
C VAL A 42 -4.14 6.35 -9.47
N LEU A 43 -5.24 7.05 -9.70
CA LEU A 43 -6.59 6.48 -9.60
C LEU A 43 -6.87 5.46 -10.70
N GLU A 44 -6.49 5.74 -11.95
CA GLU A 44 -6.58 4.78 -13.05
C GLU A 44 -5.79 3.51 -12.73
N ARG A 45 -4.60 3.69 -12.15
CA ARG A 45 -3.73 2.58 -11.81
C ARG A 45 -4.25 1.75 -10.64
N LEU A 46 -4.89 2.39 -9.66
CA LEU A 46 -5.62 1.70 -8.59
C LEU A 46 -6.81 0.92 -9.17
N ASP A 47 -7.55 1.52 -10.10
CA ASP A 47 -8.66 0.85 -10.78
C ASP A 47 -8.20 -0.39 -11.53
N GLU A 48 -7.11 -0.32 -12.31
CA GLU A 48 -6.51 -1.47 -12.99
C GLU A 48 -6.17 -2.61 -12.03
N ALA A 49 -5.57 -2.29 -10.87
CA ALA A 49 -5.22 -3.28 -9.86
C ALA A 49 -6.45 -3.93 -9.24
N LEU A 50 -7.45 -3.13 -8.86
CA LEU A 50 -8.71 -3.64 -8.32
C LEU A 50 -9.52 -4.43 -9.37
N ALA A 51 -9.42 -4.07 -10.65
CA ALA A 51 -10.03 -4.78 -11.77
C ALA A 51 -9.44 -6.19 -11.94
N LEU A 52 -8.12 -6.34 -11.75
CA LEU A 52 -7.48 -7.67 -11.74
C LEU A 52 -8.02 -8.53 -10.59
N ILE A 53 -8.19 -7.96 -9.40
CA ILE A 53 -8.76 -8.69 -8.27
C ILE A 53 -10.22 -9.08 -8.58
N GLU A 54 -11.02 -8.15 -9.10
CA GLU A 54 -12.42 -8.42 -9.46
C GLU A 54 -12.55 -9.55 -10.49
N THR A 55 -11.68 -9.56 -11.50
CA THR A 55 -11.72 -10.51 -12.60
C THR A 55 -11.35 -11.92 -12.13
N TYR A 56 -10.26 -12.05 -11.36
CA TYR A 56 -9.68 -13.37 -11.06
C TYR A 56 -10.05 -13.90 -9.68
N GLN A 57 -10.38 -13.04 -8.72
CA GLN A 57 -10.73 -13.41 -7.34
C GLN A 57 -11.83 -12.48 -6.76
N PRO A 58 -13.03 -12.42 -7.36
CA PRO A 58 -14.08 -11.46 -7.01
C PRO A 58 -14.52 -11.51 -5.54
N TRP A 59 -14.48 -12.69 -4.90
CA TRP A 59 -14.79 -12.83 -3.48
C TRP A 59 -13.80 -12.08 -2.58
N ARG A 60 -12.52 -11.95 -3.01
CA ARG A 60 -11.53 -11.16 -2.26
C ARG A 60 -11.81 -9.67 -2.40
N LEU A 61 -12.27 -9.20 -3.56
CA LEU A 61 -12.72 -7.81 -3.68
C LEU A 61 -13.95 -7.54 -2.81
N ALA A 62 -14.88 -8.48 -2.72
CA ALA A 62 -16.02 -8.37 -1.81
C ALA A 62 -15.57 -8.30 -0.33
N HIS A 63 -14.54 -9.07 0.06
CA HIS A 63 -13.95 -8.95 1.39
C HIS A 63 -13.27 -7.60 1.60
N LEU A 64 -12.51 -7.08 0.63
CA LEU A 64 -11.90 -5.75 0.72
C LEU A 64 -12.96 -4.67 0.98
N ARG A 65 -14.05 -4.66 0.20
CA ARG A 65 -15.18 -3.73 0.35
C ARG A 65 -15.85 -3.81 1.73
N ARG A 66 -15.87 -5.00 2.34
CA ARG A 66 -16.50 -5.23 3.66
C ARG A 66 -15.56 -4.87 4.81
N ASP A 67 -14.32 -5.35 4.73
CA ASP A 67 -13.40 -5.39 5.87
C ASP A 67 -12.61 -4.08 5.98
N LEU A 68 -12.36 -3.38 4.88
CA LEU A 68 -11.74 -2.05 4.89
C LEU A 68 -12.78 -0.93 5.09
N ALA A 69 -12.34 0.16 5.71
CA ALA A 69 -13.08 1.41 5.68
C ALA A 69 -12.68 2.26 4.46
N ARG A 70 -11.39 2.24 4.09
CA ARG A 70 -10.83 2.99 2.96
C ARG A 70 -9.50 2.41 2.49
N ILE A 71 -9.09 2.83 1.29
CA ILE A 71 -7.70 2.77 0.82
C ILE A 71 -7.11 4.18 0.95
N ARG A 72 -5.94 4.31 1.56
CA ARG A 72 -5.17 5.57 1.59
C ARG A 72 -3.99 5.43 0.63
N VAL A 73 -3.87 6.35 -0.31
CA VAL A 73 -2.70 6.46 -1.20
C VAL A 73 -1.83 7.61 -0.72
N ALA A 74 -0.61 7.29 -0.30
CA ALA A 74 0.34 8.26 0.23
C ALA A 74 1.79 7.79 0.07
N ARG A 75 2.75 8.70 0.20
CA ARG A 75 4.16 8.32 0.36
C ARG A 75 4.34 7.54 1.65
N PHE A 76 5.06 6.42 1.58
CA PHE A 76 5.28 5.56 2.72
C PHE A 76 6.53 4.69 2.55
N ALA A 77 7.03 4.14 3.64
CA ALA A 77 8.29 3.40 3.64
C ALA A 77 8.19 1.98 3.06
N CYS A 78 6.99 1.43 2.94
CA CYS A 78 6.70 0.13 2.37
C CYS A 78 5.57 0.22 1.34
N ARG A 79 5.41 -0.83 0.51
CA ARG A 79 4.48 -0.86 -0.62
C ARG A 79 3.00 -0.79 -0.21
N GLY A 80 2.70 -1.32 0.98
CA GLY A 80 1.39 -1.27 1.60
C GLY A 80 1.51 -1.51 3.10
N ALA A 81 0.46 -1.12 3.82
CA ALA A 81 0.30 -1.41 5.24
C ALA A 81 -1.19 -1.38 5.62
N PHE A 82 -1.61 -2.27 6.51
CA PHE A 82 -2.93 -2.24 7.10
C PHE A 82 -2.91 -1.61 8.50
N PHE A 83 -3.74 -0.59 8.71
CA PHE A 83 -3.96 0.05 10.01
C PHE A 83 -5.28 -0.42 10.62
N ALA A 84 -5.19 -1.12 11.75
CA ALA A 84 -6.35 -1.76 12.38
C ALA A 84 -7.33 -0.77 13.00
N ASP A 85 -6.83 0.34 13.58
CA ASP A 85 -7.62 1.30 14.35
C ASP A 85 -8.74 1.94 13.53
N ASP A 86 -8.48 2.21 12.25
CA ASP A 86 -9.40 2.84 11.31
C ASP A 86 -9.76 1.95 10.11
N ARG A 87 -9.24 0.72 10.08
CA ARG A 87 -9.39 -0.24 8.98
C ARG A 87 -8.94 0.32 7.62
N THR A 88 -7.83 1.05 7.62
CA THR A 88 -7.25 1.65 6.42
C THR A 88 -6.21 0.73 5.78
N CYS A 89 -6.34 0.50 4.48
CA CYS A 89 -5.29 -0.09 3.66
C CYS A 89 -4.47 1.03 3.01
N LEU A 90 -3.22 1.20 3.43
CA LEU A 90 -2.29 2.10 2.74
C LEU A 90 -1.72 1.40 1.50
N THR A 91 -1.68 2.12 0.38
CA THR A 91 -0.95 1.74 -0.84
C THR A 91 0.03 2.86 -1.18
N GLU A 92 1.31 2.53 -1.34
CA GLU A 92 2.35 3.54 -1.51
C GLU A 92 2.24 4.23 -2.88
N LEU A 93 2.23 5.56 -2.85
CA LEU A 93 1.97 6.42 -4.00
C LEU A 93 2.89 6.14 -5.19
N THR A 94 4.21 6.11 -4.99
CA THR A 94 5.16 5.94 -6.11
C THR A 94 5.13 4.52 -6.66
N PHE A 95 4.98 3.52 -5.80
CA PHE A 95 4.82 2.12 -6.17
C PHE A 95 3.54 1.90 -6.97
N LEU A 96 2.44 2.51 -6.54
CA LEU A 96 1.17 2.48 -7.27
C LEU A 96 1.35 3.09 -8.65
N ALA A 97 1.94 4.29 -8.74
CA ALA A 97 2.10 5.02 -10.00
C ALA A 97 3.07 4.37 -11.02
N ARG A 98 3.84 3.34 -10.65
CA ARG A 98 4.80 2.70 -11.55
C ARG A 98 4.11 2.03 -12.75
N ARG A 99 4.56 2.43 -13.95
CA ARG A 99 4.14 1.88 -15.25
C ARG A 99 5.16 0.92 -15.88
N ASP A 100 6.36 0.81 -15.32
CA ASP A 100 7.39 -0.15 -15.72
C ASP A 100 7.09 -1.58 -15.21
N ILE A 101 6.10 -1.73 -14.33
CA ILE A 101 5.54 -3.01 -13.88
C ILE A 101 4.07 -3.13 -14.32
N THR A 102 3.53 -4.34 -14.32
CA THR A 102 2.08 -4.56 -14.49
C THR A 102 1.31 -4.16 -13.22
N ALA A 103 -0.03 -4.12 -13.27
CA ALA A 103 -0.85 -3.83 -12.09
C ALA A 103 -0.85 -5.00 -11.07
N ALA A 104 -0.37 -6.19 -11.47
CA ALA A 104 -0.48 -7.40 -10.66
C ALA A 104 0.28 -7.33 -9.32
N PRO A 105 1.52 -6.81 -9.23
CA PRO A 105 2.18 -6.59 -7.95
C PRO A 105 1.43 -5.61 -7.03
N VAL A 106 0.77 -4.58 -7.58
CA VAL A 106 -0.04 -3.64 -6.81
C VAL A 106 -1.27 -4.34 -6.26
N ALA A 107 -2.01 -5.05 -7.12
CA ALA A 107 -3.17 -5.85 -6.74
C ALA A 107 -2.82 -6.88 -5.66
N SER A 108 -1.68 -7.56 -5.80
CA SER A 108 -1.16 -8.49 -4.82
C SER A 108 -0.86 -7.82 -3.47
N SER A 109 -0.31 -6.61 -3.48
CA SER A 109 -0.05 -5.85 -2.24
C SER A 109 -1.37 -5.46 -1.56
N ILE A 110 -2.38 -5.04 -2.31
CA ILE A 110 -3.71 -4.72 -1.74
C ILE A 110 -4.35 -5.98 -1.13
N LEU A 111 -4.22 -7.14 -1.79
CA LEU A 111 -4.72 -8.41 -1.26
C LEU A 111 -3.99 -8.85 0.01
N HIS A 112 -2.69 -8.56 0.12
CA HIS A 112 -1.91 -8.78 1.33
C HIS A 112 -2.51 -7.99 2.51
N GLU A 113 -2.65 -6.67 2.35
CA GLU A 113 -3.24 -5.83 3.39
C GLU A 113 -4.70 -6.19 3.66
N GLY A 114 -5.45 -6.58 2.63
CA GLY A 114 -6.81 -7.10 2.77
C GLY A 114 -6.89 -8.37 3.61
N MET A 115 -5.87 -9.23 3.57
CA MET A 115 -5.82 -10.42 4.42
C MET A 115 -5.58 -10.01 5.89
N HIS A 116 -4.73 -9.02 6.17
CA HIS A 116 -4.61 -8.46 7.51
C HIS A 116 -5.94 -7.89 8.02
N ALA A 117 -6.66 -7.15 7.17
CA ALA A 117 -7.99 -6.62 7.49
C ALA A 117 -8.98 -7.75 7.80
N ARG A 118 -8.95 -8.83 7.01
CA ARG A 118 -9.80 -9.99 7.21
C ARG A 118 -9.53 -10.71 8.53
N VAL A 119 -8.25 -10.94 8.87
CA VAL A 119 -7.87 -11.56 10.15
C VAL A 119 -8.31 -10.68 11.32
N HIS A 120 -8.11 -9.36 11.20
CA HIS A 120 -8.57 -8.39 12.19
C HIS A 120 -10.09 -8.44 12.39
N ALA A 121 -10.87 -8.44 11.30
CA ALA A 121 -12.33 -8.54 11.34
C ALA A 121 -12.83 -9.86 11.97
N MET A 122 -12.02 -10.92 11.94
CA MET A 122 -12.31 -12.20 12.61
C MET A 122 -11.95 -12.23 14.10
N GLY A 123 -11.35 -11.15 14.65
CA GLY A 123 -11.03 -11.04 16.08
C GLY A 123 -9.91 -11.96 16.56
N VAL A 124 -9.02 -12.39 15.66
CA VAL A 124 -7.90 -13.29 16.00
C VAL A 124 -6.83 -12.50 16.76
N ARG A 125 -6.51 -12.93 17.99
CA ARG A 125 -5.43 -12.34 18.79
C ARG A 125 -4.07 -12.73 18.23
N ARG A 126 -3.18 -11.74 18.09
CA ARG A 126 -1.81 -11.91 17.57
C ARG A 126 -0.80 -11.86 18.71
N ASP A 127 -0.05 -12.94 18.91
CA ASP A 127 1.25 -12.91 19.59
C ASP A 127 2.37 -12.91 18.54
N ALA A 128 3.64 -12.92 18.96
CA ALA A 128 4.78 -12.86 18.02
C ALA A 128 4.79 -14.05 17.02
N VAL A 129 4.44 -15.25 17.46
CA VAL A 129 4.30 -16.42 16.60
C VAL A 129 3.09 -16.26 15.66
N GLY A 130 2.02 -15.62 16.16
CA GLY A 130 0.84 -15.25 15.40
C GLY A 130 1.14 -14.29 14.24
N LEU A 131 2.07 -13.33 14.43
CA LEU A 131 2.47 -12.40 13.36
C LEU A 131 3.10 -13.14 12.17
N ALA A 132 4.13 -13.96 12.41
CA ALA A 132 4.77 -14.73 11.33
C ALA A 132 3.78 -15.67 10.63
N ARG A 133 2.88 -16.31 11.38
CA ARG A 133 1.84 -17.18 10.81
C ARG A 133 0.87 -16.41 9.93
N GLU A 134 0.50 -15.21 10.34
CA GLU A 134 -0.38 -14.33 9.57
C GLU A 134 0.29 -13.82 8.31
N GLU A 135 1.53 -13.35 8.38
CA GLU A 135 2.30 -12.96 7.21
C GLU A 135 2.40 -14.10 6.19
N ARG A 136 2.64 -15.34 6.65
CA ARG A 136 2.63 -16.52 5.78
C ARG A 136 1.25 -16.77 5.17
N LEU A 137 0.16 -16.45 5.87
CA LEU A 137 -1.19 -16.50 5.30
C LEU A 137 -1.35 -15.46 4.20
N CYS A 138 -0.93 -14.23 4.44
CA CYS A 138 -0.96 -13.16 3.46
C CYS A 138 -0.12 -13.50 2.21
N ARG A 139 1.08 -14.07 2.38
CA ARG A 139 1.92 -14.55 1.25
C ARG A 139 1.29 -15.72 0.49
N ARG A 140 0.56 -16.63 1.15
CA ARG A 140 -0.20 -17.67 0.43
C ARG A 140 -1.31 -17.05 -0.43
N VAL A 141 -1.99 -16.02 0.07
CA VAL A 141 -2.99 -15.28 -0.71
C VAL A 141 -2.35 -14.63 -1.95
N GLU A 142 -1.17 -14.01 -1.80
CA GLU A 142 -0.42 -13.46 -2.94
C GLU A 142 -0.09 -14.56 -3.97
N LEU A 143 0.42 -15.71 -3.50
CA LEU A 143 0.77 -16.83 -4.36
C LEU A 143 -0.44 -17.36 -5.14
N GLU A 144 -1.56 -17.61 -4.45
CA GLU A 144 -2.81 -18.05 -5.07
C GLU A 144 -3.32 -17.04 -6.10
N PHE A 145 -3.23 -15.74 -5.81
CA PHE A 145 -3.60 -14.70 -6.77
C PHE A 145 -2.68 -14.72 -7.99
N GLY A 146 -1.36 -14.74 -7.78
CA GLY A 146 -0.38 -14.81 -8.86
C GLY A 146 -0.57 -16.02 -9.77
N GLN A 147 -0.92 -17.18 -9.19
CA GLN A 147 -1.21 -18.41 -9.94
C GLN A 147 -2.53 -18.36 -10.72
N ALA A 148 -3.51 -17.57 -10.28
CA ALA A 148 -4.78 -17.39 -10.97
C ALA A 148 -4.68 -16.45 -12.19
N LEU A 149 -3.66 -15.60 -12.24
CA LEU A 149 -3.43 -14.67 -13.35
C LEU A 149 -2.83 -15.37 -14.58
N PRO A 150 -2.95 -14.76 -15.78
CA PRO A 150 -2.15 -15.15 -16.93
C PRO A 150 -0.65 -15.20 -16.57
N PRO A 151 0.12 -16.21 -17.00
CA PRO A 151 1.47 -16.45 -16.50
C PRO A 151 2.40 -15.23 -16.56
N ALA A 152 2.36 -14.46 -17.65
CA ALA A 152 3.18 -13.25 -17.80
C ALA A 152 2.81 -12.12 -16.81
N LEU A 153 1.54 -12.04 -16.40
CA LEU A 153 1.10 -11.08 -15.39
C LEU A 153 1.40 -11.58 -13.97
N GLY A 154 1.21 -12.88 -13.74
CA GLY A 154 1.32 -13.51 -12.43
C GLY A 154 2.74 -13.83 -11.97
N ALA A 155 3.68 -14.06 -12.90
CA ALA A 155 5.03 -14.52 -12.56
C ALA A 155 5.76 -13.66 -11.51
N PRO A 156 5.76 -12.31 -11.58
CA PRO A 156 6.42 -11.48 -10.56
C PRO A 156 5.78 -11.59 -9.17
N VAL A 157 4.47 -11.86 -9.11
CA VAL A 157 3.73 -12.06 -7.85
C VAL A 157 4.09 -13.41 -7.25
N VAL A 158 4.07 -14.47 -8.06
CA VAL A 158 4.43 -15.84 -7.66
C VAL A 158 5.87 -15.90 -7.14
N GLU A 159 6.81 -15.33 -7.88
CA GLU A 159 8.23 -15.29 -7.52
C GLU A 159 8.43 -14.64 -6.15
N ARG A 160 7.89 -13.43 -5.95
CA ARG A 160 7.99 -12.71 -4.67
C ARG A 160 7.35 -13.49 -3.52
N ALA A 161 6.16 -14.04 -3.71
CA ALA A 161 5.45 -14.78 -2.67
C ALA A 161 6.22 -16.03 -2.23
N LEU A 162 6.77 -16.79 -3.19
CA LEU A 162 7.58 -17.97 -2.90
C LEU A 162 8.89 -17.62 -2.19
N ALA A 163 9.57 -16.55 -2.61
CA ALA A 163 10.80 -16.10 -1.96
C ALA A 163 10.57 -15.80 -0.47
N THR A 164 9.49 -15.11 -0.11
CA THR A 164 9.18 -14.82 1.30
C THR A 164 8.70 -16.05 2.08
N LEU A 165 7.92 -16.94 1.46
CA LEU A 165 7.46 -18.15 2.14
C LEU A 165 8.61 -19.08 2.58
N GLN A 166 9.77 -18.99 1.94
CA GLN A 166 10.97 -19.76 2.28
C GLN A 166 11.82 -19.14 3.41
N MET A 167 11.52 -17.91 3.83
CA MET A 167 12.28 -17.21 4.88
C MET A 167 11.97 -17.76 6.29
N ALA A 168 12.86 -17.50 7.25
CA ALA A 168 12.64 -17.80 8.67
C ALA A 168 11.58 -16.86 9.27
N ASP A 169 10.93 -17.26 10.36
CA ASP A 169 9.83 -16.47 10.95
C ASP A 169 10.23 -15.05 11.35
N ALA A 170 11.47 -14.86 11.83
CA ALA A 170 12.02 -13.54 12.17
C ALA A 170 12.18 -12.61 10.96
N ASP A 171 12.38 -13.18 9.76
CA ASP A 171 12.59 -12.44 8.52
C ASP A 171 11.28 -12.20 7.75
N VAL A 172 10.27 -13.03 8.00
CA VAL A 172 8.93 -12.91 7.40
C VAL A 172 8.13 -11.77 8.07
N ALA A 173 8.33 -11.54 9.36
CA ALA A 173 7.69 -10.47 10.13
C ALA A 173 8.74 -9.61 10.85
N PRO A 174 9.53 -8.80 10.12
CA PRO A 174 10.58 -8.00 10.74
C PRO A 174 10.01 -6.89 11.63
N ALA A 175 10.65 -6.64 12.76
CA ALA A 175 10.35 -5.46 13.58
C ALA A 175 10.87 -4.21 12.84
N ILE A 176 9.96 -3.32 12.42
CA ILE A 176 10.30 -2.08 11.73
C ILE A 176 10.16 -0.90 12.68
N ASP A 177 11.20 -0.08 12.79
CA ASP A 177 11.11 1.26 13.37
C ASP A 177 10.53 2.23 12.33
N TRP A 178 9.25 2.54 12.49
CA TRP A 178 8.51 3.39 11.56
C TRP A 178 8.99 4.85 11.52
N ASN A 179 9.59 5.36 12.59
CA ASN A 179 10.11 6.74 12.62
C ASN A 179 11.36 6.88 11.75
N VAL A 180 12.25 5.88 11.84
CA VAL A 180 13.45 5.81 11.00
C VAL A 180 13.06 5.60 9.53
N ALA A 181 12.05 4.78 9.28
CA ALA A 181 11.55 4.51 7.94
C ALA A 181 10.95 5.77 7.28
N ALA A 182 10.11 6.52 8.00
CA ALA A 182 9.54 7.78 7.54
C ALA A 182 10.62 8.84 7.24
N SER A 183 11.59 9.02 8.15
CA SER A 183 12.67 9.99 7.98
C SER A 183 13.51 9.76 6.71
N ARG A 184 13.66 8.49 6.30
CA ARG A 184 14.37 8.12 5.06
C ARG A 184 13.59 8.49 3.81
N ILE A 185 12.27 8.35 3.84
CA ILE A 185 11.39 8.74 2.72
C ILE A 185 11.44 10.25 2.50
N ASP A 186 11.31 11.03 3.57
CA ASP A 186 11.38 12.50 3.48
C ASP A 186 12.72 12.98 2.91
N ALA A 187 13.81 12.30 3.23
CA ALA A 187 15.13 12.61 2.69
C ALA A 187 15.25 12.32 1.19
N VAL A 188 14.65 11.23 0.71
CA VAL A 188 14.62 10.88 -0.72
C VAL A 188 13.74 11.85 -1.49
N ASP A 189 12.60 12.24 -0.93
CA ASP A 189 11.67 13.18 -1.59
C ASP A 189 12.30 14.57 -1.73
N ARG A 190 13.02 15.05 -0.71
CA ARG A 190 13.81 16.29 -0.81
C ARG A 190 14.93 16.26 -1.84
N ALA A 191 15.47 15.09 -2.16
CA ALA A 191 16.55 14.94 -3.15
C ALA A 191 16.03 14.77 -4.58
N SER A 192 14.72 14.48 -4.74
CA SER A 192 14.09 14.14 -6.02
C SER A 192 13.11 15.21 -6.53
N GLY A 193 12.86 16.25 -5.73
CA GLY A 193 12.10 17.45 -6.10
C GLY A 193 13.01 18.60 -6.49
#